data_AF-A0A7C6X986-F1
#
_entry.id   AF-A0A7C6X986-F1
#
_cell.length_a   1.000
_cell.length_b   1.000
_cell.length_c   1.000
_cell.angle_alpha   90.00
_cell.angle_beta   90.00
_cell.angle_gamma   90.00
#
_symmetry.space_group_name_H-M   'P 1'
#
loop_
_entity.id
_entity.type
_entity.pdbx_description
1 polymer ?
#
loop_
_entity_poly.entity_id
_entity_poly.type
_entity_poly.pdbx_seq_one_letter_code
_entity_poly.pdbx_strand_id
1 'polypeptide(L)'
;WRSPQREVIKAPKAEHYHALSCWQISPECQQQFLARLDWLGAKNNLAMHGIGAQTWQALLDANYITELTDWLTLSAEDLQQLSSFAQKRSERTALAFAQAKRQPFTRWLRALGAPASVNPKTGDNWHTLAALSELDWQQQRFLSRSNAQRARAFFQHPQVQSAALNLQQHGINGF
;
A
#
# COMPACT_ATOMS: atom_id res chain seq x y z
N TRP A 1 45.55 -6.37 5.41
CA TRP A 1 44.16 -5.90 5.28
C TRP A 1 43.55 -6.56 4.06
N ARG A 2 42.65 -7.54 4.24
CA ARG A 2 41.89 -8.14 3.13
C ARG A 2 40.52 -7.47 3.11
N SER A 3 40.20 -6.75 2.05
CA SER A 3 38.85 -6.22 1.83
C SER A 3 37.88 -7.39 1.71
N PRO A 4 36.71 -7.37 2.38
CA PRO A 4 35.68 -8.38 2.12
C PRO A 4 35.25 -8.26 0.65
N GLN A 5 35.20 -9.40 -0.05
CA GLN A 5 34.61 -9.49 -1.38
C GLN A 5 33.22 -8.86 -1.30
N ARG A 6 32.99 -7.80 -2.06
CA ARG A 6 31.64 -7.27 -2.29
C ARG A 6 30.85 -8.39 -2.94
N GLU A 7 29.87 -8.93 -2.21
CA GLU A 7 28.82 -9.72 -2.83
C GLU A 7 28.19 -8.87 -3.93
N VAL A 8 28.21 -9.40 -5.15
CA VAL A 8 27.57 -8.75 -6.29
C VAL A 8 26.07 -8.88 -6.07
N ILE A 9 25.49 -7.86 -5.44
CA ILE A 9 24.03 -7.71 -5.37
C ILE A 9 23.58 -7.57 -6.82
N LYS A 10 22.92 -8.61 -7.36
CA LYS A 10 22.22 -8.50 -8.64
C LYS A 10 21.09 -7.50 -8.45
N ALA A 11 21.32 -6.26 -8.87
CA ALA A 11 20.29 -5.25 -8.93
C ALA A 11 19.16 -5.82 -9.79
N PRO A 12 17.95 -5.92 -9.25
CA PRO A 12 16.91 -6.64 -9.94
C PRO A 12 16.36 -5.77 -11.08
N LYS A 13 15.82 -6.42 -12.13
CA LYS A 13 15.56 -5.76 -13.41
C LYS A 13 14.51 -4.64 -13.26
N ALA A 14 14.78 -3.42 -13.71
CA ALA A 14 13.88 -2.26 -13.57
C ALA A 14 12.42 -2.51 -14.04
N GLU A 15 12.22 -3.39 -15.01
CA GLU A 15 10.91 -3.88 -15.49
C GLU A 15 10.06 -4.57 -14.41
N HIS A 16 10.65 -5.05 -13.33
CA HIS A 16 9.96 -5.68 -12.19
C HIS A 16 9.82 -4.72 -10.99
N TYR A 17 10.35 -3.49 -11.08
CA TYR A 17 10.46 -2.53 -9.99
C TYR A 17 9.89 -1.19 -10.45
N HIS A 18 8.57 -1.13 -10.51
CA HIS A 18 7.82 0.09 -10.86
C HIS A 18 6.67 0.31 -9.88
N ALA A 19 6.03 1.48 -9.92
CA ALA A 19 4.99 1.87 -8.98
C ALA A 19 3.79 0.91 -8.85
N LEU A 20 3.65 -0.04 -9.78
CA LEU A 20 2.58 -1.04 -9.82
C LEU A 20 3.09 -2.49 -9.61
N SER A 21 4.36 -2.71 -9.28
CA SER A 21 4.89 -4.04 -8.96
C SER A 21 4.94 -4.30 -7.44
N CYS A 22 5.20 -5.56 -7.07
CA CYS A 22 5.38 -6.02 -5.69
C CYS A 22 4.22 -5.65 -4.74
N TRP A 23 3.00 -6.05 -5.10
CA TRP A 23 1.80 -5.93 -4.25
C TRP A 23 1.60 -7.09 -3.28
N GLN A 24 2.40 -8.15 -3.43
CA GLN A 24 2.39 -9.35 -2.63
C GLN A 24 3.83 -9.73 -2.27
N ILE A 25 4.00 -10.49 -1.19
CA ILE A 25 5.30 -11.01 -0.79
C ILE A 25 5.77 -12.12 -1.74
N SER A 26 6.99 -11.99 -2.24
CA SER A 26 7.72 -13.04 -2.95
C SER A 26 9.23 -12.85 -2.73
N PRO A 27 10.08 -13.87 -2.97
CA PRO A 27 11.53 -13.76 -2.77
C PRO A 27 12.16 -12.57 -3.50
N GLU A 28 11.71 -12.28 -4.72
CA GLU A 28 12.18 -11.15 -5.52
C GLU A 28 11.58 -9.79 -5.09
N CYS A 29 10.43 -9.78 -4.42
CA CYS A 29 9.72 -8.57 -4.04
C CYS A 29 9.86 -8.16 -2.57
N GLN A 30 10.49 -8.97 -1.71
CA GLN A 30 10.50 -8.76 -0.26
C GLN A 30 10.85 -7.33 0.18
N GLN A 31 11.96 -6.77 -0.30
CA GLN A 31 12.36 -5.41 0.06
C GLN A 31 11.39 -4.34 -0.42
N GLN A 32 10.81 -4.51 -1.61
CA GLN A 32 9.88 -3.55 -2.18
C GLN A 32 8.50 -3.63 -1.54
N PHE A 33 8.05 -4.83 -1.22
CA PHE A 33 6.79 -5.04 -0.53
C PHE A 33 6.86 -4.43 0.88
N LEU A 34 7.99 -4.61 1.60
CA LEU A 34 8.24 -3.92 2.86
C LEU A 34 8.23 -2.39 2.69
N ALA A 35 8.92 -1.85 1.67
CA ALA A 35 8.93 -0.41 1.40
C ALA A 35 7.52 0.12 1.06
N ARG A 36 6.69 -0.67 0.39
CA ARG A 36 5.30 -0.33 0.08
C ARG A 36 4.42 -0.31 1.34
N LEU A 37 4.61 -1.25 2.26
CA LEU A 37 3.94 -1.25 3.57
C LEU A 37 4.36 -0.05 4.42
N ASP A 38 5.67 0.26 4.44
CA ASP A 38 6.19 1.42 5.16
C ASP A 38 5.64 2.74 4.58
N TRP A 39 5.62 2.86 3.24
CA TRP A 39 4.93 3.95 2.56
C TRP A 39 3.46 4.03 2.98
N LEU A 40 2.71 2.94 2.90
CA LEU A 40 1.29 2.90 3.27
C LEU A 40 1.06 3.43 4.69
N GLY A 41 1.88 3.01 5.67
CA GLY A 41 1.77 3.42 7.07
C GLY A 41 2.24 4.86 7.36
N ALA A 42 2.98 5.48 6.45
CA ALA A 42 3.66 6.76 6.68
C ALA A 42 2.71 7.89 7.13
N LYS A 43 3.29 8.89 7.82
CA LYS A 43 2.57 10.03 8.42
C LYS A 43 1.62 10.75 7.44
N ASN A 44 2.03 10.90 6.19
CA ASN A 44 1.24 11.59 5.15
C ASN A 44 0.33 10.66 4.33
N ASN A 45 0.35 9.35 4.63
CA ASN A 45 -0.43 8.29 4.00
C ASN A 45 -1.47 7.77 4.99
N LEU A 46 -1.34 6.63 5.66
CA LEU A 46 -2.35 6.21 6.64
C LEU A 46 -2.09 6.66 8.10
N ALA A 47 -0.97 7.35 8.36
CA ALA A 47 -0.61 7.84 9.70
C ALA A 47 -0.68 6.76 10.79
N MET A 48 -0.12 5.58 10.52
CA MET A 48 0.00 4.52 11.49
C MET A 48 1.13 4.83 12.48
N HIS A 49 0.83 5.64 13.49
CA HIS A 49 1.84 6.07 14.46
C HIS A 49 2.43 4.87 15.23
N GLY A 50 3.76 4.80 15.30
CA GLY A 50 4.48 3.68 15.92
C GLY A 50 4.60 2.42 15.05
N ILE A 51 4.10 2.46 13.82
CA ILE A 51 4.26 1.38 12.84
C ILE A 51 5.28 1.83 11.79
N GLY A 52 6.34 1.05 11.64
CA GLY A 52 7.37 1.25 10.61
C GLY A 52 7.96 -0.08 10.18
N ALA A 53 9.00 -0.02 9.33
CA ALA A 53 9.63 -1.19 8.73
C ALA A 53 9.84 -2.39 9.67
N GLN A 54 10.27 -2.19 10.92
CA GLN A 54 10.47 -3.31 11.86
C GLN A 54 9.16 -4.01 12.26
N THR A 55 8.07 -3.26 12.45
CA THR A 55 6.75 -3.84 12.75
C THR A 55 6.21 -4.57 11.54
N TRP A 56 6.35 -4.00 10.33
CA TRP A 56 5.96 -4.68 9.09
C TRP A 56 6.77 -5.95 8.86
N GLN A 57 8.10 -5.91 9.04
CA GLN A 57 8.96 -7.07 8.88
C GLN A 57 8.55 -8.19 9.83
N ALA A 58 8.24 -7.89 11.10
CA ALA A 58 7.78 -8.90 12.05
C ALA A 58 6.46 -9.58 11.63
N LEU A 59 5.55 -8.85 10.96
CA LEU A 59 4.30 -9.40 10.44
C LEU A 59 4.52 -10.24 9.18
N LEU A 60 5.47 -9.84 8.32
CA LEU A 60 5.89 -10.62 7.15
C LEU A 60 6.57 -11.93 7.57
N ASP A 61 7.52 -11.86 8.51
CA ASP A 61 8.28 -13.03 8.99
C ASP A 61 7.38 -14.09 9.63
N ALA A 62 6.27 -13.65 10.21
CA ALA A 62 5.28 -14.51 10.81
C ALA A 62 4.12 -14.92 9.86
N ASN A 63 4.21 -14.57 8.58
CA ASN A 63 3.21 -14.86 7.55
C ASN A 63 1.80 -14.31 7.83
N TYR A 64 1.67 -13.27 8.65
CA TYR A 64 0.39 -12.57 8.87
C TYR A 64 0.04 -11.63 7.73
N ILE A 65 1.01 -11.25 6.92
CA ILE A 65 0.84 -10.36 5.77
C ILE A 65 1.50 -10.99 4.56
N THR A 66 0.69 -11.22 3.53
CA THR A 66 1.10 -11.70 2.21
C THR A 66 0.70 -10.73 1.11
N GLU A 67 -0.36 -9.95 1.33
CA GLU A 67 -0.85 -8.88 0.46
C GLU A 67 -0.92 -7.54 1.21
N LEU A 68 -0.95 -6.44 0.46
CA LEU A 68 -0.88 -5.09 1.01
C LEU A 68 -1.97 -4.76 2.05
N THR A 69 -3.12 -5.43 1.98
CA THR A 69 -4.31 -5.15 2.80
C THR A 69 -4.58 -6.21 3.88
N ASP A 70 -3.77 -7.25 4.02
CA ASP A 70 -4.00 -8.34 4.99
C ASP A 70 -4.05 -7.84 6.44
N TRP A 71 -3.32 -6.77 6.75
CA TRP A 71 -3.35 -6.15 8.08
C TRP A 71 -4.73 -5.63 8.50
N LEU A 72 -5.68 -5.48 7.57
CA LEU A 72 -7.04 -5.04 7.87
C LEU A 72 -7.81 -6.02 8.73
N THR A 73 -7.45 -7.31 8.76
CA THR A 73 -8.15 -8.31 9.57
C THR A 73 -7.52 -8.51 10.96
N LEU A 74 -6.29 -8.04 11.15
CA LEU A 74 -5.50 -8.33 12.36
C LEU A 74 -6.08 -7.67 13.61
N SER A 75 -6.42 -8.51 14.58
CA SER A 75 -6.85 -8.12 15.93
C SER A 75 -5.68 -7.95 16.90
N ALA A 76 -5.94 -7.42 18.09
CA ALA A 76 -4.90 -7.36 19.13
C ALA A 76 -4.50 -8.77 19.59
N GLU A 77 -5.45 -9.70 19.59
CA GLU A 77 -5.28 -11.10 19.96
C GLU A 77 -4.38 -11.85 18.96
N ASP A 78 -4.59 -11.64 17.66
CA ASP A 78 -3.73 -12.17 16.59
C ASP A 78 -2.29 -11.67 16.77
N LEU A 79 -2.15 -10.36 17.01
CA LEU A 79 -0.85 -9.72 17.19
C LEU A 79 -0.13 -10.20 18.46
N GLN A 80 -0.83 -10.61 19.52
CA GLN A 80 -0.22 -11.17 20.73
C GLN A 80 0.38 -12.56 20.52
N GLN A 81 0.00 -13.29 19.47
CA GLN A 81 0.61 -14.59 19.14
C GLN A 81 2.03 -14.45 18.60
N LEU A 82 2.43 -13.24 18.18
CA LEU A 82 3.79 -12.95 17.73
C LEU A 82 4.72 -12.87 18.94
N SER A 83 5.76 -13.71 18.96
CA SER A 83 6.78 -13.70 20.03
C SER A 83 7.47 -12.34 20.21
N SER A 84 7.50 -11.52 19.17
CA SER A 84 8.05 -10.16 19.20
C SER A 84 7.06 -9.09 19.71
N PHE A 85 5.82 -9.44 20.04
CA PHE A 85 4.76 -8.54 20.47
C PHE A 85 4.26 -8.89 21.88
N ALA A 86 4.66 -8.08 22.86
CA ALA A 86 3.99 -8.09 24.17
C ALA A 86 2.59 -7.44 24.07
N GLN A 87 1.71 -7.75 25.01
CA GLN A 87 0.32 -7.26 25.08
C GLN A 87 0.18 -5.76 24.73
N LYS A 88 0.93 -4.88 25.39
CA LYS A 88 0.88 -3.42 25.15
C LYS A 88 1.25 -3.04 23.71
N ARG A 89 2.18 -3.76 23.07
CA ARG A 89 2.57 -3.51 21.67
C ARG A 89 1.47 -3.96 20.71
N SER A 90 0.82 -5.09 21.00
CA SER A 90 -0.30 -5.59 20.20
C SER A 90 -1.49 -4.65 20.24
N GLU A 91 -1.90 -4.20 21.44
CA GLU A 91 -2.99 -3.23 21.62
C GLU A 91 -2.71 -1.91 20.87
N ARG A 92 -1.48 -1.39 20.98
CA ARG A 92 -1.07 -0.16 20.27
C ARG A 92 -1.09 -0.35 18.75
N THR A 93 -0.65 -1.49 18.26
CA THR A 93 -0.63 -1.80 16.82
C THR A 93 -2.06 -1.94 16.28
N ALA A 94 -2.92 -2.69 16.96
CA ALA A 94 -4.33 -2.83 16.60
C ALA A 94 -5.05 -1.46 16.60
N LEU A 95 -4.77 -0.61 17.58
CA LEU A 95 -5.30 0.76 17.63
C LEU A 95 -4.82 1.60 16.43
N ALA A 96 -3.54 1.52 16.07
CA ALA A 96 -3.01 2.21 14.89
C ALA A 96 -3.69 1.75 13.60
N PHE A 97 -3.92 0.44 13.43
CA PHE A 97 -4.68 -0.10 12.29
C PHE A 97 -6.14 0.37 12.28
N ALA A 98 -6.82 0.36 13.43
CA ALA A 98 -8.19 0.86 13.54
C ALA A 98 -8.32 2.37 13.24
N GLN A 99 -7.28 3.15 13.52
CA GLN A 99 -7.21 4.56 13.13
C GLN A 99 -6.94 4.72 11.63
N ALA A 100 -6.03 3.92 11.07
CA ALA A 100 -5.72 3.92 9.64
C ALA A 100 -6.94 3.61 8.76
N LYS A 101 -7.79 2.66 9.17
CA LYS A 101 -9.06 2.34 8.49
C LYS A 101 -10.00 3.54 8.33
N ARG A 102 -9.92 4.51 9.24
CA ARG A 102 -10.77 5.72 9.25
C ARG A 102 -10.18 6.89 8.48
N GLN A 103 -9.01 6.72 7.84
CA GLN A 103 -8.41 7.78 7.05
C GLN A 103 -9.27 8.10 5.81
N PRO A 104 -9.32 9.37 5.36
CA PRO A 104 -10.08 9.77 4.19
C PRO A 104 -9.58 9.13 2.90
N PHE A 105 -10.48 9.00 1.92
CA PHE A 105 -10.23 8.39 0.61
C PHE A 105 -8.95 8.88 -0.09
N THR A 106 -8.67 10.19 -0.04
CA THR A 106 -7.47 10.79 -0.64
C THR A 106 -6.16 10.24 -0.06
N ARG A 107 -6.14 9.94 1.24
CA ARG A 107 -4.98 9.34 1.92
C ARG A 107 -4.82 7.87 1.54
N TRP A 108 -5.92 7.14 1.39
CA TRP A 108 -5.91 5.77 0.89
C TRP A 108 -5.42 5.67 -0.55
N LEU A 109 -5.88 6.53 -1.47
CA LEU A 109 -5.35 6.55 -2.85
C LEU A 109 -3.84 6.77 -2.88
N ARG A 110 -3.33 7.71 -2.06
CA ARG A 110 -1.89 7.94 -1.95
C ARG A 110 -1.16 6.73 -1.35
N ALA A 111 -1.73 6.09 -0.32
CA ALA A 111 -1.18 4.91 0.31
C ALA A 111 -1.10 3.71 -0.65
N LEU A 112 -2.08 3.54 -1.53
CA LEU A 112 -2.07 2.54 -2.61
C LEU A 112 -1.07 2.88 -3.75
N GLY A 113 -0.53 4.10 -3.77
CA GLY A 113 0.44 4.54 -4.77
C GLY A 113 -0.18 5.18 -6.02
N ALA A 114 -1.37 5.78 -5.90
CA ALA A 114 -1.96 6.53 -7.00
C ALA A 114 -1.00 7.63 -7.50
N PRO A 115 -0.92 7.87 -8.83
CA PRO A 115 -0.08 8.94 -9.37
C PRO A 115 -0.44 10.30 -8.75
N ALA A 116 0.56 11.14 -8.45
CA ALA A 116 0.35 12.45 -7.84
C ALA A 116 -0.52 13.41 -8.69
N SER A 117 -0.68 13.13 -9.99
CA SER A 117 -1.61 13.87 -10.86
C SER A 117 -3.08 13.54 -10.60
N VAL A 118 -3.39 12.42 -9.95
CA VAL A 118 -4.76 12.03 -9.58
C VAL A 118 -5.15 12.79 -8.33
N ASN A 119 -5.96 13.83 -8.51
CA ASN A 119 -6.53 14.62 -7.42
C ASN A 119 -8.06 14.43 -7.40
N PRO A 120 -8.59 13.67 -6.42
CA PRO A 120 -10.04 13.51 -6.26
C PRO A 120 -10.72 14.86 -6.01
N LYS A 121 -11.85 15.08 -6.66
CA LYS A 121 -12.77 16.19 -6.41
C LYS A 121 -13.82 15.78 -5.38
N THR A 122 -14.56 16.73 -4.83
CA THR A 122 -15.68 16.47 -3.92
C THR A 122 -16.70 15.53 -4.59
N GLY A 123 -17.07 14.46 -3.89
CA GLY A 123 -18.02 13.45 -4.38
C GLY A 123 -17.37 12.32 -5.18
N ASP A 124 -16.07 12.38 -5.49
CA ASP A 124 -15.38 11.24 -6.10
C ASP A 124 -15.21 10.08 -5.11
N ASN A 125 -15.28 8.87 -5.65
CA ASN A 125 -14.92 7.64 -4.97
C ASN A 125 -14.12 6.74 -5.94
N TRP A 126 -13.73 5.55 -5.46
CA TRP A 126 -12.99 4.58 -6.25
C TRP A 126 -13.70 4.25 -7.57
N HIS A 127 -15.00 3.95 -7.51
CA HIS A 127 -15.77 3.55 -8.68
C HIS A 127 -15.83 4.65 -9.75
N THR A 128 -16.09 5.91 -9.36
CA THR A 128 -16.16 7.02 -10.31
C THR A 128 -14.81 7.29 -10.97
N LEU A 129 -13.71 7.23 -10.22
CA LEU A 129 -12.37 7.45 -10.78
C LEU A 129 -11.89 6.27 -11.63
N ALA A 130 -12.17 5.03 -11.23
CA ALA A 130 -11.77 3.83 -11.96
C ALA A 130 -12.50 3.68 -13.31
N ALA A 131 -13.72 4.23 -13.41
CA ALA A 131 -14.51 4.21 -14.64
C ALA A 131 -13.95 5.16 -15.72
N LEU A 132 -13.22 6.22 -15.36
CA LEU A 132 -12.73 7.23 -16.31
C LEU A 132 -11.80 6.63 -17.36
N SER A 133 -12.08 6.90 -18.63
CA SER A 133 -11.19 6.59 -19.75
C SER A 133 -9.98 7.54 -19.76
N GLU A 134 -8.94 7.22 -20.56
CA GLU A 134 -7.82 8.14 -20.76
C GLU A 134 -8.28 9.50 -21.34
N LEU A 135 -9.33 9.51 -22.16
CA LEU A 135 -9.89 10.74 -22.70
C LEU A 135 -10.59 11.55 -21.61
N ASP A 136 -11.35 10.89 -20.71
CA ASP A 136 -12.00 11.56 -19.58
C ASP A 136 -10.98 12.16 -18.61
N TRP A 137 -9.88 11.44 -18.33
CA TRP A 137 -8.78 11.97 -17.54
C TRP A 137 -8.16 13.23 -18.18
N GLN A 138 -8.09 13.32 -19.50
CA GLN A 138 -7.61 14.53 -20.19
C GLN A 138 -8.64 15.66 -20.14
N GLN A 139 -9.88 15.39 -20.53
CA GLN A 139 -10.89 16.44 -20.76
C GLN A 139 -11.57 16.91 -19.47
N GLN A 140 -11.89 15.99 -18.55
CA GLN A 140 -12.64 16.31 -17.33
C GLN A 140 -11.72 16.63 -16.13
N ARG A 141 -10.52 16.05 -16.15
CA ARG A 141 -9.52 16.17 -15.07
C ARG A 141 -8.29 16.98 -15.48
N PHE A 142 -8.28 17.50 -16.72
CA PHE A 142 -7.24 18.38 -17.25
C PHE A 142 -5.82 17.80 -17.13
N LEU A 143 -5.70 16.48 -17.24
CA LEU A 143 -4.41 15.81 -17.22
C LEU A 143 -3.77 15.86 -18.61
N SER A 144 -2.43 15.95 -18.65
CA SER A 144 -1.69 15.65 -19.88
C SER A 144 -1.92 14.21 -20.30
N ARG A 145 -1.71 13.91 -21.59
CA ARG A 145 -1.81 12.54 -22.12
C ARG A 145 -1.01 11.52 -21.30
N SER A 146 0.24 11.85 -20.92
CA SER A 146 1.09 10.96 -20.12
C SER A 146 0.58 10.75 -18.69
N ASN A 147 -0.03 11.78 -18.08
CA ASN A 147 -0.64 11.65 -16.75
C ASN A 147 -1.94 10.85 -16.81
N ALA A 148 -2.75 11.04 -17.85
CA ALA A 148 -3.98 10.29 -18.08
C ALA A 148 -3.72 8.79 -18.29
N GLN A 149 -2.69 8.44 -19.08
CA GLN A 149 -2.24 7.06 -19.26
C GLN A 149 -1.81 6.43 -17.94
N ARG A 150 -1.02 7.13 -17.13
CA ARG A 150 -0.60 6.64 -15.80
C ARG A 150 -1.77 6.47 -14.83
N ALA A 151 -2.73 7.41 -14.84
CA ALA A 151 -3.95 7.29 -14.04
C ALA A 151 -4.75 6.06 -14.46
N ARG A 152 -5.02 5.89 -15.76
CA ARG A 152 -5.74 4.72 -16.28
C ARG A 152 -5.01 3.43 -15.95
N ALA A 153 -3.70 3.36 -16.17
CA ALA A 153 -2.89 2.18 -15.84
C ALA A 153 -2.98 1.79 -14.37
N PHE A 154 -2.95 2.77 -13.44
CA PHE A 154 -3.13 2.51 -12.02
C PHE A 154 -4.50 1.93 -11.69
N PHE A 155 -5.60 2.57 -12.13
CA PHE A 155 -6.97 2.10 -11.82
C PHE A 155 -7.35 0.79 -12.53
N GLN A 156 -6.68 0.45 -13.63
CA GLN A 156 -6.90 -0.80 -14.36
C GLN A 156 -5.95 -1.94 -13.96
N HIS A 157 -5.00 -1.68 -13.06
CA HIS A 157 -4.05 -2.71 -12.66
C HIS A 157 -4.74 -3.78 -11.77
N PRO A 158 -4.61 -5.09 -12.09
CA PRO A 158 -5.34 -6.15 -11.39
C PRO A 158 -5.12 -6.16 -9.87
N GLN A 159 -3.88 -5.98 -9.41
CA GLN A 159 -3.56 -5.97 -7.98
C GLN A 159 -4.13 -4.73 -7.26
N VAL A 160 -4.24 -3.59 -7.97
CA VAL A 160 -4.87 -2.39 -7.40
C VAL A 160 -6.39 -2.59 -7.29
N GLN A 161 -7.01 -3.20 -8.30
CA GLN A 161 -8.44 -3.55 -8.26
C GLN A 161 -8.75 -4.56 -7.14
N SER A 162 -7.91 -5.57 -6.95
CA SER A 162 -8.03 -6.53 -5.84
C SER A 162 -7.94 -5.82 -4.49
N ALA A 163 -6.93 -4.96 -4.30
CA ALA A 163 -6.80 -4.18 -3.07
C ALA A 163 -8.02 -3.27 -2.84
N ALA A 164 -8.52 -2.61 -3.88
CA ALA A 164 -9.72 -1.76 -3.78
C ALA A 164 -10.98 -2.54 -3.39
N LEU A 165 -11.18 -3.75 -3.96
CA LEU A 165 -12.27 -4.63 -3.58
C LEU A 165 -12.17 -5.06 -2.11
N ASN A 166 -10.96 -5.41 -1.65
CA ASN A 166 -10.71 -5.78 -0.26
C ASN A 166 -11.02 -4.60 0.69
N LEU A 167 -10.59 -3.38 0.32
CA LEU A 167 -10.93 -2.16 1.08
C LEU A 167 -12.45 -1.91 1.15
N GLN A 168 -13.16 -2.11 0.03
CA GLN A 168 -14.62 -2.01 0.00
C GLN A 168 -15.27 -3.03 0.95
N GLN A 169 -14.81 -4.29 0.94
CA GLN A 169 -15.31 -5.35 1.83
C GLN A 169 -15.07 -5.03 3.31
N HIS A 170 -14.00 -4.30 3.63
CA HIS A 170 -13.72 -3.79 4.99
C HIS A 170 -14.41 -2.46 5.32
N GLY A 171 -15.27 -1.94 4.45
CA GLY A 171 -16.05 -0.72 4.69
C GLY A 171 -15.19 0.56 4.74
N ILE A 172 -14.06 0.57 4.03
CA ILE A 172 -13.20 1.74 3.96
C ILE A 172 -13.88 2.83 3.12
N ASN A 173 -14.09 4.01 3.72
CA ASN A 173 -14.81 5.09 3.07
C ASN A 173 -14.13 5.54 1.76
N GLY A 174 -14.91 5.53 0.67
CA GLY A 174 -14.49 5.92 -0.66
C GLY A 174 -14.13 4.75 -1.58
N PHE A 175 -14.17 3.51 -1.09
CA PHE A 175 -14.05 2.28 -1.88
C PHE A 175 -15.39 1.53 -1.87
#